data_AF-A0A392SJH8-F1
#
_entry.id   AF-A0A392SJH8-F1
#
_cell.length_a   1.000
_cell.length_b   1.000
_cell.length_c   1.000
_cell.angle_alpha   90.00
_cell.angle_beta   90.00
_cell.angle_gamma   90.00
#
_symmetry.space_group_name_H-M   'P 1'
#
loop_
_entity.id
_entity.type
_entity.pdbx_description
1 polymer ?
#
loop_
_entity_poly.entity_id
_entity_poly.type
_entity_poly.pdbx_seq_one_letter_code
_entity_poly.pdbx_strand_id
1 'polypeptide(L)' 'MTRLLDILEDYLMFRGYQYCRIDGNTGGDDRDASIEAFNKPGSEKFVFLLSTRAGGLGINLATADVVILYDSD' A
#
# COMPACT_ATOMS: atom_id res chain seq x y z
N MET A 1 14.59 -1.36 -2.41
CA MET A 1 13.93 -2.57 -2.93
C MET A 1 12.50 -2.27 -3.35
N THR A 2 12.30 -1.28 -4.23
CA THR A 2 10.96 -0.87 -4.70
C THR A 2 10.54 -1.59 -5.97
N ARG A 3 11.50 -2.13 -6.74
CA ARG A 3 11.22 -2.89 -7.97
C ARG A 3 10.37 -4.15 -7.74
N LEU A 4 10.41 -4.69 -6.53
CA LEU A 4 9.55 -5.82 -6.15
C LEU A 4 8.09 -5.39 -6.03
N LEU A 5 7.83 -4.18 -5.50
CA LEU A 5 6.47 -3.64 -5.46
C LEU A 5 5.92 -3.42 -6.87
N ASP A 6 6.76 -3.01 -7.83
CA ASP A 6 6.35 -2.88 -9.24
C ASP A 6 5.80 -4.22 -9.78
N ILE A 7 6.47 -5.35 -9.48
CA ILE A 7 6.01 -6.69 -9.91
C ILE A 7 4.71 -7.09 -9.21
N LEU A 8 4.57 -6.75 -7.92
CA LEU A 8 3.33 -7.00 -7.19
C LEU A 8 2.18 -6.17 -7.76
N GLU A 9 2.41 -4.92 -8.16
CA GLU A 9 1.42 -4.09 -8.85
C GLU A 9 0.96 -4.73 -10.15
N ASP A 10 1.88 -5.20 -11.00
CA ASP A 10 1.56 -5.92 -12.23
C ASP A 10 0.66 -7.14 -11.95
N TYR A 11 0.97 -7.91 -10.91
CA TYR A 11 0.15 -9.04 -10.49
C TYR A 11 -1.24 -8.62 -10.01
N LEU A 12 -1.35 -7.58 -9.18
CA LEU A 12 -2.65 -7.10 -8.68
C LEU A 12 -3.51 -6.57 -9.83
N MET A 13 -2.91 -5.85 -10.78
CA MET A 13 -3.57 -5.41 -12.02
C MET A 13 -4.07 -6.60 -12.84
N PHE A 14 -3.22 -7.61 -13.06
CA PHE A 14 -3.60 -8.83 -13.78
C PHE A 14 -4.76 -9.58 -13.11
N ARG A 15 -4.83 -9.57 -11.78
CA ARG A 15 -5.91 -10.20 -11.00
C ARG A 15 -7.15 -9.32 -10.84
N GLY A 16 -7.10 -8.05 -11.25
CA GLY A 16 -8.19 -7.08 -11.09
C GLY A 16 -8.40 -6.63 -9.64
N TYR A 17 -7.38 -6.73 -8.78
CA TYR A 17 -7.46 -6.23 -7.41
C TYR A 17 -7.10 -4.75 -7.37
N GLN A 18 -7.99 -3.92 -6.82
CA GLN A 18 -7.68 -2.51 -6.61
C GLN A 18 -6.74 -2.35 -5.42
N TYR A 19 -5.76 -1.46 -5.55
CA TYR A 19 -4.76 -1.26 -4.53
C TYR A 19 -4.35 0.21 -4.38
N CYS A 20 -3.64 0.50 -3.30
CA CYS A 20 -2.86 1.72 -3.07
C CYS A 20 -1.38 1.33 -2.87
N ARG A 21 -0.46 2.26 -3.15
CA ARG A 21 0.98 2.05 -2.95
C ARG A 21 1.61 3.28 -2.30
N ILE A 22 2.43 3.05 -1.29
CA ILE A 22 3.33 4.07 -0.75
C ILE A 22 4.75 3.51 -0.67
N ASP A 23 5.69 4.25 -1.26
CA ASP A 23 7.12 4.01 -1.10
C ASP A 23 7.88 5.30 -0.75
N GLY A 24 9.22 5.26 -0.85
CA GLY A 24 10.08 6.38 -0.49
C GLY A 24 10.03 7.57 -1.46
N ASN A 25 9.40 7.41 -2.63
CA ASN A 25 9.26 8.47 -3.63
C ASN A 25 7.86 9.11 -3.64
N THR A 26 6.91 8.56 -2.88
CA THR A 26 5.55 9.11 -2.77
C THR A 26 5.57 10.42 -2.00
N GLY A 27 4.98 11.49 -2.57
CA GLY A 27 4.82 12.79 -1.91
C GLY A 27 3.90 12.72 -0.68
N GLY A 28 3.99 13.71 0.20
CA GLY A 28 3.18 13.77 1.43
C GLY A 28 1.68 13.76 1.15
N ASP A 29 1.22 14.65 0.27
CA ASP A 29 -0.20 14.76 -0.08
C ASP A 29 -0.76 13.47 -0.71
N ASP A 30 0.01 12.84 -1.61
CA ASP A 30 -0.37 11.57 -2.25
C ASP A 30 -0.41 10.40 -1.26
N ARG A 31 0.47 10.43 -0.25
CA ARG A 31 0.48 9.47 0.86
C ARG A 31 -0.81 9.59 1.67
N ASP A 32 -1.19 10.80 2.07
CA ASP A 32 -2.38 11.03 2.88
C ASP A 32 -3.65 10.68 2.10
N ALA A 33 -3.73 11.07 0.82
CA ALA A 33 -4.82 10.69 -0.06
C ALA A 33 -4.96 9.16 -0.22
N SER A 34 -3.85 8.44 -0.32
CA SER A 34 -3.85 6.97 -0.42
C SER A 34 -4.35 6.29 0.86
N ILE A 35 -3.96 6.82 2.02
CA ILE A 35 -4.40 6.34 3.34
C ILE A 35 -5.89 6.60 3.53
N GLU A 36 -6.36 7.80 3.20
CA GLU A 36 -7.79 8.14 3.27
C GLU A 36 -8.62 7.25 2.34
N ALA A 37 -8.17 7.06 1.09
CA ALA A 37 -8.86 6.22 0.12
C ALA A 37 -8.98 4.76 0.59
N PHE A 38 -7.96 4.23 1.28
CA PHE A 38 -8.00 2.87 1.82
C PHE A 38 -8.89 2.73 3.06
N ASN A 39 -8.83 3.71 3.98
CA ASN A 39 -9.64 3.70 5.20
C ASN A 39 -11.10 4.14 4.97
N LYS A 40 -11.43 4.67 3.79
CA LYS A 40 -12.79 5.13 3.47
C LYS A 40 -13.81 4.00 3.69
N PRO A 41 -14.94 4.27 4.34
CA PRO A 41 -16.01 3.29 4.48
C PRO A 41 -16.46 2.75 3.11
N GLY A 42 -16.46 1.43 2.95
CA GLY A 42 -16.80 0.77 1.69
C GLY A 42 -15.74 0.93 0.59
N SER A 43 -14.48 1.22 0.95
CA SER A 43 -13.38 1.25 -0.02
C SER A 43 -13.28 -0.04 -0.81
N GLU A 44 -13.12 0.07 -2.13
CA GLU A 44 -12.86 -1.07 -3.02
C GLU A 44 -11.38 -1.45 -3.04
N LYS A 45 -10.51 -0.69 -2.36
CA LYS A 45 -9.08 -0.96 -2.26
C LYS A 45 -8.84 -2.20 -1.40
N PHE A 46 -8.48 -3.30 -2.05
CA PHE A 46 -8.25 -4.59 -1.41
C PHE A 46 -6.83 -4.70 -0.81
N VAL A 47 -5.82 -4.15 -1.48
CA VAL A 47 -4.41 -4.27 -1.05
C VAL A 47 -3.80 -2.88 -0.84
N PHE A 48 -2.98 -2.76 0.21
CA PHE A 48 -2.09 -1.62 0.40
C PHE A 48 -0.64 -2.08 0.33
N LEU A 49 0.08 -1.69 -0.72
CA LEU A 49 1.49 -1.99 -0.88
C LEU A 49 2.36 -0.96 -0.15
N LEU A 50 3.24 -1.45 0.71
CA LEU A 50 4.15 -0.62 1.50
C LEU A 50 5.59 -1.09 1.34
N SER A 51 6.50 -0.13 1.18
CA SER A 51 7.91 -0.39 1.50
C SER A 51 8.13 -0.28 3.01
N THR A 52 8.98 -1.14 3.58
CA THR A 52 9.26 -1.18 5.04
C THR A 52 9.71 0.17 5.59
N ARG A 53 10.55 0.91 4.85
CA ARG A 53 11.00 2.26 5.22
C ARG A 53 9.85 3.28 5.24
N ALA A 54 8.90 3.19 4.30
CA ALA A 54 7.77 4.10 4.23
C ALA A 54 6.73 3.84 5.33
N GLY A 55 6.55 2.58 5.72
CA GLY A 55 5.63 2.15 6.77
C GLY A 55 6.09 2.53 8.19
N GLY A 56 7.40 2.61 8.42
CA GLY A 56 7.96 3.00 9.73
C GLY A 56 7.78 4.47 10.13
N LEU A 57 7.22 5.32 9.25
CA LEU A 57 7.13 6.77 9.43
C LEU A 57 5.77 7.25 9.98
N GLY A 58 4.98 6.36 10.58
CA GLY A 58 3.70 6.73 11.20
C GLY A 58 2.54 6.78 10.20
N ILE A 59 2.17 5.61 9.68
CA ILE A 59 0.95 5.41 8.89
C ILE A 59 -0.14 4.78 9.76
N ASN A 60 -1.41 5.05 9.46
CA ASN A 60 -2.54 4.43 10.14
C ASN A 60 -3.48 3.76 9.12
N LEU A 61 -3.41 2.44 9.01
CA LEU A 61 -4.27 1.63 8.15
C LEU A 61 -5.26 0.84 9.02
N ALA A 62 -6.09 1.55 9.77
CA ALA A 62 -6.98 0.97 10.78
C ALA A 62 -8.06 0.03 10.23
N THR A 63 -8.36 0.10 8.93
CA THR A 63 -9.33 -0.78 8.28
C THR A 63 -8.74 -2.09 7.78
N ALA A 64 -7.41 -2.24 7.81
CA ALA A 64 -6.75 -3.51 7.48
C ALA A 64 -6.81 -4.48 8.66
N ASP A 65 -7.01 -5.76 8.36
CA ASP A 65 -7.05 -6.86 9.32
C ASP A 65 -5.94 -7.90 9.11
N VAL A 66 -5.37 -7.96 7.91
CA VAL A 66 -4.28 -8.87 7.54
C VAL A 66 -3.03 -8.10 7.10
N VAL A 67 -1.88 -8.52 7.63
CA VAL A 67 -0.56 -7.98 7.27
C VAL A 67 0.32 -9.12 6.75
N ILE A 68 0.94 -8.90 5.59
CA ILE A 68 1.87 -9.84 4.96
C ILE A 68 3.25 -9.17 4.89
N LEU A 69 4.24 -9.78 5.54
CA LEU A 69 5.64 -9.44 5.35
C LEU A 69 6.17 -10.27 4.19
N TYR A 70 6.30 -9.63 3.02
CA TYR A 70 6.73 -10.33 1.80
C TYR A 70 8.22 -10.65 1.81
N ASP A 71 9.02 -9.69 2.29
CA ASP A 71 10.46 -9.85 2.47
C ASP A 71 10.80 -9.48 3.91
N SER A 72 11.57 -10.36 4.54
CA SER A 72 12.06 -10.16 5.89
C SER A 72 13.45 -9.57 5.78
N ASP A 73 13.62 -8.33 6.23
CA ASP A 73 14.94 -7.73 6.43
C ASP A 73 15.71 -8.48 7.54
#